data_AF-B3MFZ0-F1
#
_entry.id   AF-B3MFZ0-F1
#
_cell.length_a   1.000
_cell.length_b   1.000
_cell.length_c   1.000
_cell.angle_alpha   90.00
_cell.angle_beta   90.00
_cell.angle_gamma   90.00
#
_symmetry.space_group_name_H-M   'P 1'
#
loop_
_entity.id
_entity.type
_entity.pdbx_description
1 polymer ?
#
loop_
_entity_poly.entity_id
_entity_poly.type
_entity_poly.pdbx_seq_one_letter_code
_entity_poly.pdbx_strand_id
1 'polypeptide(L)'
;MICAVLGLALANPPVSHGVGRSEDVHAEVQSRSDDIRADGFDSSLQTSNGIQQAASGDVHGNIHGSFIWISPEGEHVDIKYVADENGYQPQSALIPTPPPIPEAIARAVAWLESHPPAPEPSYHH
;
A
#
# COMPACT_ATOMS: atom_id res chain seq x y z
N MET A 1 -21.21 5.91 -24.10
CA MET A 1 -21.15 7.25 -23.50
C MET A 1 -19.69 7.64 -23.48
N ILE A 2 -19.31 8.59 -24.32
CA ILE A 2 -17.93 9.01 -24.59
C ILE A 2 -17.60 10.17 -23.66
N CYS A 3 -16.50 10.06 -22.91
CA CYS A 3 -15.68 11.20 -22.48
C CYS A 3 -14.28 10.69 -22.16
N ALA A 4 -13.46 10.55 -23.21
CA ALA A 4 -12.01 10.56 -23.08
C ALA A 4 -11.58 12.02 -22.93
N VAL A 5 -11.02 12.39 -21.79
CA VAL A 5 -10.35 13.69 -21.62
C VAL A 5 -8.87 13.51 -21.93
N LEU A 6 -8.45 14.12 -23.04
CA LEU A 6 -7.06 14.27 -23.45
C LEU A 6 -6.27 14.95 -22.33
N GLY A 7 -5.24 14.27 -21.82
CA GLY A 7 -4.27 14.85 -20.91
C GLY A 7 -3.40 15.89 -21.62
N LEU A 8 -3.57 17.16 -21.28
CA LEU A 8 -2.60 18.20 -21.59
C LEU A 8 -1.53 18.20 -20.50
N ALA A 9 -0.37 17.64 -20.79
CA ALA A 9 0.78 17.67 -19.89
C ALA A 9 1.37 19.09 -19.86
N LEU A 10 1.12 19.82 -18.78
CA LEU A 10 1.92 21.00 -18.43
C LEU A 10 3.12 20.51 -17.62
N ALA A 11 4.32 20.68 -18.18
CA ALA A 11 5.57 20.47 -17.46
C ALA A 11 5.64 21.46 -16.29
N ASN A 12 5.42 20.97 -15.07
CA ASN A 12 5.58 21.79 -13.87
C ASN A 12 7.05 21.72 -13.40
N PRO A 13 7.72 22.86 -13.11
CA PRO A 13 9.10 22.85 -12.65
C PRO A 13 9.23 22.12 -11.29
N PRO A 14 10.40 21.53 -10.99
CA PRO A 14 10.63 20.88 -9.71
C PRO A 14 10.60 21.93 -8.60
N VAL A 15 9.49 22.02 -7.87
CA VAL A 15 9.42 22.90 -6.71
C VAL A 15 10.28 22.25 -5.63
N SER A 16 11.36 22.94 -5.28
CA SER A 16 12.23 22.61 -4.15
C SER A 16 11.43 22.78 -2.85
N HIS A 17 10.94 21.68 -2.28
CA HIS A 17 10.17 21.67 -1.03
C HIS A 17 11.13 21.63 0.16
N GLY A 18 11.50 22.81 0.65
CA GLY A 18 12.23 22.97 1.90
C GLY A 18 11.40 23.77 2.90
N VAL A 19 11.15 23.14 4.06
CA VAL A 19 10.83 23.73 5.36
C VAL A 19 9.45 24.41 5.49
N GLY A 20 8.53 23.69 6.15
CA GLY A 20 7.33 24.19 6.86
C GLY A 20 6.59 25.35 6.19
N ARG A 21 5.72 25.07 5.22
CA ARG A 21 5.02 26.11 4.47
C ARG A 21 3.59 26.30 4.97
N SER A 22 3.18 27.56 5.07
CA SER A 22 1.79 27.98 5.31
C SER A 22 0.76 27.35 4.36
N GLU A 23 1.23 26.75 3.27
CA GLU A 23 0.46 25.99 2.27
C GLU A 23 -0.27 24.79 2.88
N ASP A 24 0.27 24.13 3.92
CA ASP A 24 -0.40 22.98 4.56
C ASP A 24 -1.74 23.34 5.21
N VAL A 25 -1.84 24.57 5.74
CA VAL A 25 -3.06 25.07 6.38
C VAL A 25 -4.09 25.52 5.34
N HIS A 26 -3.66 25.67 4.08
CA HIS A 26 -4.47 26.12 2.95
C HIS A 26 -4.59 25.03 1.87
N ALA A 27 -4.47 23.75 2.26
CA ALA A 27 -4.64 22.65 1.32
C ALA A 27 -6.06 22.65 0.72
N GLU A 28 -6.13 22.63 -0.61
CA GLU A 28 -7.38 22.62 -1.38
C GLU A 28 -7.57 21.25 -2.03
N VAL A 29 -8.82 20.82 -2.20
CA VAL A 29 -9.12 19.59 -2.95
C VAL A 29 -8.94 19.85 -4.44
N GLN A 30 -7.96 19.21 -5.06
CA GLN A 30 -7.72 19.30 -6.51
C GLN A 30 -8.61 18.33 -7.29
N SER A 31 -8.72 17.09 -6.82
CA SER A 31 -9.59 16.10 -7.42
C SER A 31 -10.22 15.22 -6.34
N ARG A 32 -11.47 14.82 -6.58
CA ARG A 32 -12.19 13.87 -5.75
C ARG A 32 -13.15 13.09 -6.64
N SER A 33 -13.18 11.77 -6.46
CA SER A 33 -14.14 10.89 -7.11
C SER A 33 -14.65 9.89 -6.09
N ASP A 34 -15.97 9.69 -6.07
CA ASP A 34 -16.63 8.68 -5.27
C ASP A 34 -17.64 7.96 -6.19
N ASP A 35 -17.35 6.71 -6.56
CA ASP A 35 -18.25 5.83 -7.29
C ASP A 35 -18.78 4.77 -6.33
N ILE A 36 -20.08 4.82 -6.04
CA ILE A 36 -20.75 3.91 -5.11
C ILE A 36 -21.69 3.02 -5.91
N ARG A 37 -21.44 1.71 -5.86
CA ARG A 37 -22.19 0.69 -6.59
C ARG A 37 -22.80 -0.31 -5.61
N ALA A 38 -23.69 -1.16 -6.11
CA ALA A 38 -24.31 -2.20 -5.27
C ALA A 38 -23.32 -3.31 -4.87
N ASP A 39 -22.27 -3.50 -5.67
CA ASP A 39 -21.25 -4.54 -5.55
C ASP A 39 -19.90 -4.01 -5.06
N GLY A 40 -19.82 -2.74 -4.68
CA GLY A 40 -18.57 -2.15 -4.23
C GLY A 40 -18.51 -0.64 -4.35
N PHE A 41 -17.31 -0.10 -4.19
CA PHE A 41 -17.06 1.32 -4.39
C PHE A 41 -15.65 1.56 -4.93
N ASP A 42 -15.45 2.73 -5.52
CA ASP A 42 -14.14 3.32 -5.75
C ASP A 42 -14.15 4.74 -5.23
N SER A 43 -13.12 5.13 -4.49
CA SER A 43 -12.92 6.48 -4.00
C SER A 43 -11.50 6.94 -4.27
N SER A 44 -11.36 8.21 -4.63
CA SER A 44 -10.06 8.86 -4.75
C SER A 44 -10.16 10.32 -4.32
N LEU A 45 -9.07 10.81 -3.74
CA LEU A 45 -8.92 12.18 -3.28
C LEU A 45 -7.48 12.63 -3.55
N GLN A 46 -7.33 13.86 -4.03
CA GLN A 46 -6.05 14.54 -4.16
C GLN A 46 -6.17 15.98 -3.68
N THR A 47 -5.21 16.42 -2.87
CA THR A 47 -5.13 17.79 -2.38
C THR A 47 -3.94 18.54 -2.97
N SER A 48 -3.95 19.87 -2.85
CA SER A 48 -2.93 20.74 -3.40
C SER A 48 -1.56 20.63 -2.74
N ASN A 49 -1.50 20.16 -1.49
CA ASN A 49 -0.26 19.89 -0.77
C ASN A 49 0.25 18.45 -0.95
N GLY A 50 -0.29 17.70 -1.92
CA GLY A 50 0.24 16.39 -2.30
C GLY A 50 -0.32 15.20 -1.53
N ILE A 51 -1.33 15.39 -0.67
CA ILE A 51 -2.06 14.26 -0.08
C ILE A 51 -2.85 13.55 -1.18
N GLN A 52 -2.69 12.24 -1.27
CA GLN A 52 -3.48 11.39 -2.15
C GLN A 52 -4.04 10.22 -1.35
N GLN A 53 -5.31 9.92 -1.56
CA GLN A 53 -5.97 8.75 -1.03
C GLN A 53 -6.70 8.05 -2.16
N ALA A 54 -6.62 6.73 -2.20
CA ALA A 54 -7.44 5.91 -3.08
C ALA A 54 -7.89 4.68 -2.31
N ALA A 55 -9.13 4.26 -2.49
CA ALA A 55 -9.65 3.02 -1.93
C ALA A 55 -10.73 2.44 -2.82
N SER A 56 -10.74 1.12 -2.97
CA SER A 56 -11.81 0.37 -3.59
C SER A 56 -12.30 -0.72 -2.64
N GLY A 57 -13.60 -0.99 -2.70
CA GLY A 57 -14.22 -2.07 -1.93
C GLY A 57 -15.06 -2.98 -2.82
N ASP A 58 -15.20 -4.23 -2.40
CA ASP A 58 -15.99 -5.25 -3.09
C ASP A 58 -17.26 -5.65 -2.31
N VAL A 59 -18.06 -6.53 -2.92
CA VAL A 59 -19.33 -7.03 -2.37
C VAL A 59 -19.15 -7.87 -1.09
N HIS A 60 -17.93 -8.36 -0.85
CA HIS A 60 -17.59 -9.14 0.34
C HIS A 60 -17.13 -8.25 1.50
N GLY A 61 -17.03 -6.93 1.28
CA GLY A 61 -16.54 -5.98 2.27
C GLY A 61 -15.02 -5.92 2.36
N ASN A 62 -14.29 -6.55 1.42
CA ASN A 62 -12.84 -6.38 1.33
C ASN A 62 -12.55 -4.97 0.80
N ILE A 63 -11.52 -4.34 1.35
CA ILE A 63 -11.09 -3.00 0.95
C ILE A 63 -9.60 -3.03 0.60
N HIS A 64 -9.26 -2.52 -0.57
CA HIS A 64 -7.90 -2.20 -0.95
C HIS A 64 -7.74 -0.69 -0.99
N GLY A 65 -6.65 -0.16 -0.45
CA GLY A 65 -6.43 1.27 -0.53
C GLY A 65 -4.99 1.70 -0.34
N SER A 66 -4.77 2.99 -0.50
CA SER A 66 -3.48 3.64 -0.36
C SER A 66 -3.61 5.07 0.14
N PHE A 67 -2.61 5.49 0.92
CA PHE A 67 -2.41 6.86 1.38
C PHE A 67 -1.00 7.31 1.02
N ILE A 68 -0.91 8.49 0.42
CA ILE A 68 0.36 9.11 0.06
C ILE A 68 0.35 10.55 0.57
N TRP A 69 1.44 10.97 1.22
CA TRP A 69 1.65 12.37 1.59
C TRP A 69 3.15 12.66 1.79
N ILE A 70 3.48 13.94 1.95
CA ILE A 70 4.82 14.37 2.35
C ILE A 70 4.80 14.70 3.84
N SER A 71 5.68 14.08 4.63
CA SER A 71 5.77 14.32 6.07
C SER A 71 6.28 15.74 6.37
N PRO A 72 6.06 16.27 7.59
CA PRO A 72 6.64 17.56 8.01
C PRO A 72 8.17 17.63 7.87
N GLU A 73 8.85 16.48 7.92
CA GLU A 73 10.29 16.31 7.73
C GLU A 73 10.71 16.27 6.25
N GLY A 74 9.74 16.28 5.31
CA GLY A 74 9.95 16.22 3.87
C GLY A 74 10.05 14.80 3.31
N GLU A 75 9.74 13.77 4.11
CA GLU A 75 9.79 12.38 3.66
C GLU A 75 8.52 12.00 2.90
N HIS A 76 8.67 11.28 1.78
CA HIS A 76 7.53 10.75 1.05
C HIS A 76 6.99 9.52 1.78
N VAL A 77 5.77 9.62 2.30
CA VAL A 77 5.06 8.51 2.92
C VAL A 77 4.14 7.86 1.89
N ASP A 78 4.31 6.56 1.66
CA ASP A 78 3.41 5.71 0.87
C ASP A 78 3.00 4.51 1.73
N ILE A 79 1.69 4.37 1.97
CA ILE A 79 1.10 3.26 2.69
C ILE A 79 0.03 2.63 1.80
N LYS A 80 0.15 1.32 1.58
CA LYS A 80 -0.89 0.50 0.94
C LYS A 80 -1.49 -0.43 1.95
N TYR A 81 -2.74 -0.80 1.80
CA TYR A 81 -3.38 -1.72 2.73
C TYR A 81 -4.40 -2.62 2.06
N VAL A 82 -4.61 -3.77 2.69
CA VAL A 82 -5.74 -4.67 2.46
C VAL A 82 -6.49 -4.79 3.78
N ALA A 83 -7.81 -4.64 3.75
CA ALA A 83 -8.69 -4.94 4.86
C ALA A 83 -9.65 -6.05 4.42
N ASP A 84 -9.55 -7.21 5.04
CA ASP A 84 -10.34 -8.41 4.73
C ASP A 84 -10.71 -9.16 6.03
N GLU A 85 -11.13 -10.42 5.91
CA GLU A 85 -11.44 -11.29 7.05
C GLU A 85 -10.29 -11.47 8.04
N ASN A 86 -9.04 -11.28 7.60
CA ASN A 86 -7.84 -11.34 8.44
C ASN A 86 -7.51 -9.98 9.09
N GLY A 87 -8.37 -8.97 8.91
CA GLY A 87 -8.22 -7.64 9.47
C GLY A 87 -7.44 -6.69 8.56
N TYR A 88 -6.93 -5.60 9.16
CA TYR A 88 -6.21 -4.54 8.45
C TYR A 88 -4.72 -4.87 8.33
N GLN A 89 -4.22 -4.91 7.10
CA GLN A 89 -2.87 -5.35 6.73
C GLN A 89 -2.15 -4.24 5.94
N PRO A 90 -1.53 -3.27 6.63
CA PRO A 90 -0.81 -2.19 5.97
C PRO A 90 0.61 -2.62 5.54
N GLN A 91 1.08 -2.05 4.44
CA GLN A 91 2.38 -2.27 3.85
C GLN A 91 3.00 -0.90 3.51
N SER A 92 4.20 -0.65 4.04
CA SER A 92 4.98 0.56 3.81
C SER A 92 6.42 0.32 4.24
N ALA A 93 7.37 1.03 3.62
CA ALA A 93 8.77 1.06 4.07
C ALA A 93 8.93 1.65 5.48
N LEU A 94 7.96 2.42 5.95
CA LEU A 94 7.95 3.05 7.27
C LEU A 94 7.45 2.13 8.39
N ILE A 95 6.80 1.01 8.03
CA ILE A 95 6.26 0.09 9.03
C ILE A 95 7.41 -0.79 9.53
N PRO A 96 7.64 -0.85 10.86
CA PRO A 96 8.66 -1.73 11.41
C PRO A 96 8.45 -3.18 10.98
N THR A 97 9.50 -3.79 10.43
CA THR A 97 9.49 -5.21 10.09
C THR A 97 9.94 -6.04 11.30
N PRO A 98 9.42 -7.27 11.47
CA PRO A 98 9.97 -8.20 12.45
C PRO A 98 11.47 -8.41 12.24
N PRO A 99 12.24 -8.68 13.31
CA PRO A 99 13.67 -8.98 13.17
C PRO A 99 13.88 -10.20 12.27
N PRO A 100 15.02 -10.27 11.56
CA PRO A 100 15.32 -11.41 10.69
C PRO A 100 15.36 -12.71 11.49
N ILE A 101 15.05 -13.81 10.81
CA ILE A 101 15.13 -15.16 11.40
C ILE A 101 16.56 -15.41 11.92
N PRO A 102 16.74 -15.89 13.16
CA PRO A 102 18.07 -16.23 13.68
C PRO A 102 18.83 -17.21 12.79
N GLU A 103 20.13 -16.97 12.59
CA GLU A 103 20.97 -17.74 11.66
C GLU A 103 20.96 -19.26 11.95
N ALA A 104 20.93 -19.64 13.23
CA ALA A 104 20.87 -21.04 13.62
C ALA A 104 19.59 -21.75 13.12
N ILE A 105 18.46 -21.05 13.11
CA ILE A 105 17.19 -21.56 12.61
C ILE A 105 17.24 -21.65 11.09
N ALA A 106 17.74 -20.62 10.41
CA ALA A 106 17.92 -20.64 8.96
C ALA A 106 18.81 -21.80 8.50
N ARG A 107 19.91 -22.07 9.20
CA ARG A 107 20.78 -23.23 8.93
C ARG A 107 20.08 -24.56 9.18
N ALA A 108 19.29 -24.67 10.25
CA ALA A 108 18.54 -25.88 10.54
C ALA A 108 17.52 -26.19 9.44
N VAL A 109 16.80 -25.17 8.95
CA VAL A 109 15.86 -25.31 7.82
C VAL A 109 16.59 -25.76 6.55
N ALA A 110 17.71 -25.11 6.20
CA ALA A 110 18.51 -25.50 5.03
C ALA A 110 19.04 -26.94 5.13
N TRP A 111 19.38 -27.40 6.34
CA TRP A 111 19.77 -28.80 6.56
C TRP A 111 18.60 -29.76 6.31
N LEU A 112 17.42 -29.46 6.84
CA LEU A 112 16.21 -30.28 6.63
C LEU A 112 15.80 -30.33 5.16
N GLU A 113 15.90 -29.22 4.42
CA GLU A 113 15.61 -29.16 2.98
C GLU A 113 16.59 -30.01 2.15
N SER A 114 17.86 -30.08 2.56
CA SER A 114 18.89 -30.87 1.88
C SER A 114 18.93 -32.35 2.31
N HIS A 115 18.24 -32.72 3.39
CA HIS A 115 18.21 -34.07 3.95
C HIS A 115 16.75 -34.52 4.13
N PRO A 116 16.03 -34.81 3.03
CA PRO A 116 14.67 -35.32 3.12
C PRO A 116 14.62 -36.62 3.94
N PRO A 117 13.53 -36.84 4.70
CA PRO A 117 13.39 -38.06 5.50
C PRO A 117 13.43 -39.29 4.60
N ALA A 118 14.06 -40.36 5.10
CA ALA A 118 14.07 -41.64 4.40
C ALA A 118 12.62 -42.13 4.20
N PRO A 119 12.31 -42.80 3.08
CA PRO A 119 10.98 -43.36 2.87
C PRO A 119 10.63 -44.28 4.03
N GLU A 120 9.42 -44.09 4.58
CA GLU A 120 8.87 -44.93 5.64
C GLU A 120 8.96 -46.40 5.21
N PRO A 121 9.49 -47.30 6.04
CA PRO A 121 9.56 -48.71 5.70
C PRO A 121 8.13 -49.25 5.53
N SER A 122 7.81 -49.73 4.32
CA SER A 122 6.54 -50.37 4.04
C SER A 122 6.42 -51.66 4.84
N TYR A 123 5.69 -51.61 5.96
CA TYR A 123 5.28 -52.82 6.66
C TYR A 123 4.22 -53.53 5.80
N HIS A 124 4.63 -54.60 5.11
CA HIS A 124 3.71 -55.56 4.54
C HIS A 124 3.18 -56.43 5.69
N HIS A 125 1.86 -56.41 5.88
CA HIS A 125 1.13 -57.14 6.93
C HIS A 125 0.84 -58.59 6.53
#